data_AF-A0A6G0VGW7-F1
#
_entry.id   AF-A0A6G0VGW7-F1
#
_cell.length_a   1.000
_cell.length_b   1.000
_cell.length_c   1.000
_cell.angle_alpha   90.00
_cell.angle_beta   90.00
_cell.angle_gamma   90.00
#
_symmetry.space_group_name_H-M   'P 1'
#
loop_
_entity.id
_entity.type
_entity.pdbx_description
1 polymer ?
#
loop_
_entity_poly.entity_id
_entity_poly.type
_entity_poly.pdbx_seq_one_letter_code
_entity_poly.pdbx_strand_id
1 'polypeptide(L)'
;LFLDQLFFVEYMLGNYILYSAHMGVAKMKNLARTYIWWPNLDKDIEQYVSNCTLCMQARPNPALANAGVFDRVNIDFLGLVSGKMFFILTDAFSK
;
A
#
# COMPACT_ATOMS: atom_id res chain seq x y z
N LEU A 1 31.49 19.60 -7.99
CA LEU A 1 31.84 18.34 -7.29
C LEU A 1 31.19 18.14 -5.92
N PHE A 2 30.88 19.18 -5.13
CA PHE A 2 30.06 19.03 -3.90
C PHE A 2 28.67 19.72 -3.99
N LEU A 3 28.40 20.45 -5.07
CA LEU A 3 27.11 21.11 -5.33
C LEU A 3 26.21 20.32 -6.29
N ASP A 4 26.70 19.21 -6.86
CA ASP A 4 25.99 18.45 -7.89
C ASP A 4 25.11 17.33 -7.31
N GLN A 5 25.22 17.02 -6.02
CA GLN A 5 24.39 15.98 -5.38
C GLN A 5 23.00 16.49 -4.97
N LEU A 6 22.87 17.76 -4.56
CA LEU A 6 21.60 18.36 -4.15
C LEU A 6 20.65 18.61 -5.35
N PHE A 7 21.19 19.12 -6.46
CA PHE A 7 20.42 19.28 -7.71
C PHE A 7 19.94 17.93 -8.27
N PHE A 8 20.74 16.88 -8.09
CA PHE A 8 20.37 15.52 -8.51
C PHE A 8 19.23 14.95 -7.67
N VAL A 9 19.21 15.23 -6.36
CA VAL A 9 18.17 14.76 -5.43
C VAL A 9 16.82 15.38 -5.76
N GLU A 10 16.71 16.69 -5.96
CA GLU A 10 15.44 17.32 -6.36
C GLU A 10 14.96 16.87 -7.74
N TYR A 11 15.86 16.73 -8.72
CA TYR A 11 15.48 16.38 -10.10
C TYR A 11 15.11 14.89 -10.24
N MET A 12 15.81 13.98 -9.56
CA MET A 12 15.52 12.54 -9.55
C MET A 12 14.30 12.19 -8.68
N LEU A 13 14.14 12.82 -7.51
CA LEU A 13 12.91 12.70 -6.71
C LEU A 13 11.72 13.28 -7.48
N GLY A 14 11.93 14.44 -8.12
CA GLY A 14 10.90 15.25 -8.78
C GLY A 14 10.35 14.66 -10.09
N ASN A 15 11.10 13.87 -10.84
CA ASN A 15 10.63 13.32 -12.12
C ASN A 15 10.61 11.78 -12.17
N TYR A 16 11.64 11.10 -11.67
CA TYR A 16 11.76 9.65 -11.84
C TYR A 16 11.05 8.88 -10.73
N ILE A 17 11.34 9.23 -9.48
CA ILE A 17 10.66 8.60 -8.34
C ILE A 17 9.18 8.96 -8.37
N LEU A 18 8.83 10.18 -8.77
CA LEU A 18 7.46 10.68 -8.94
C LEU A 18 6.61 9.87 -9.94
N TYR A 19 7.12 9.61 -11.14
CA TYR A 19 6.43 8.77 -12.14
C TYR A 19 6.25 7.32 -11.65
N SER A 20 7.18 6.88 -10.80
CA SER A 20 7.17 5.56 -10.15
C SER A 20 6.49 5.57 -8.76
N ALA A 21 6.04 6.73 -8.26
CA ALA A 21 5.69 6.94 -6.85
C ALA A 21 4.40 6.24 -6.43
N HIS A 22 3.61 5.79 -7.40
CA HIS A 22 2.38 5.05 -7.14
C HIS A 22 2.63 3.55 -6.91
N MET A 23 3.88 3.09 -6.93
CA MET A 23 4.20 1.68 -6.67
C MET A 23 4.26 1.32 -5.17
N GLY A 24 3.98 2.28 -4.28
CA GLY A 24 3.98 2.09 -2.83
C GLY A 24 5.33 2.42 -2.16
N VAL A 25 5.23 2.84 -0.90
CA VAL A 25 6.36 3.38 -0.10
C VAL A 25 7.56 2.44 -0.01
N ALA A 26 7.34 1.14 0.13
CA ALA A 26 8.42 0.17 0.26
C ALA A 26 9.27 0.07 -1.03
N LYS A 27 8.61 0.09 -2.20
CA LYS A 27 9.30 0.01 -3.49
C LYS A 27 10.06 1.30 -3.80
N MET A 28 9.47 2.46 -3.46
CA MET A 28 10.14 3.76 -3.57
C MET A 28 11.39 3.83 -2.71
N LYS A 29 11.35 3.36 -1.45
CA LYS A 29 12.53 3.28 -0.58
C LYS A 29 13.62 2.40 -1.17
N ASN A 30 13.26 1.21 -1.64
CA ASN A 30 14.24 0.30 -2.25
C ASN A 30 14.91 0.91 -3.47
N LEU A 31 14.13 1.55 -4.37
CA LEU A 31 14.66 2.22 -5.55
C LEU A 31 15.55 3.41 -5.18
N ALA A 32 15.12 4.25 -4.22
CA ALA A 32 15.93 5.38 -3.79
C ALA A 32 17.29 4.91 -3.24
N ARG A 33 17.30 3.89 -2.38
CA ARG A 33 18.53 3.34 -1.78
C ARG A 33 19.52 2.77 -2.80
N THR A 34 19.12 2.45 -4.04
CA THR A 34 20.07 2.01 -5.09
C THR A 34 20.81 3.16 -5.76
N TYR A 35 20.33 4.40 -5.65
CA TYR A 35 20.89 5.56 -6.36
C TYR A 35 21.36 6.69 -5.44
N ILE A 36 20.75 6.83 -4.27
CA ILE A 36 20.91 7.98 -3.39
C ILE A 36 20.96 7.55 -1.91
N TRP A 37 21.69 8.31 -1.11
CA TRP A 37 21.75 8.13 0.34
C TRP A 37 21.93 9.48 1.04
N TRP A 38 21.15 9.70 2.11
CA TRP A 38 21.38 10.76 3.10
C TRP A 38 20.68 10.41 4.42
N PRO A 39 21.05 11.08 5.53
CA PRO A 39 20.36 10.91 6.81
C PRO A 39 18.88 11.30 6.69
N ASN A 40 17.96 10.39 7.04
CA ASN A 40 16.50 10.54 6.94
C ASN A 40 15.87 10.33 5.56
N LEU A 41 16.60 9.81 4.55
CA LEU A 41 16.04 9.42 3.24
C LEU A 41 14.67 8.73 3.33
N ASP A 42 14.56 7.73 4.20
CA ASP A 42 13.32 6.96 4.37
C ASP A 42 12.16 7.80 4.91
N LYS A 43 12.43 8.75 5.81
CA LYS A 43 11.42 9.61 6.41
C LYS A 43 10.93 10.64 5.40
N ASP A 44 11.83 11.20 4.62
CA ASP A 44 11.48 12.17 3.57
C ASP A 44 10.60 11.50 2.51
N ILE A 45 10.91 10.25 2.14
CA ILE A 45 10.07 9.43 1.25
C ILE A 45 8.70 9.16 1.87
N GLU A 46 8.64 8.80 3.15
CA GLU A 46 7.36 8.57 3.85
C GLU A 46 6.49 9.82 3.89
N GLN A 47 7.06 10.96 4.28
CA GLN A 47 6.37 12.25 4.33
C GLN A 47 5.87 12.67 2.94
N TYR A 48 6.68 12.42 1.92
CA TYR A 48 6.28 12.66 0.54
C TYR A 48 5.07 11.82 0.14
N VAL A 49 5.12 10.50 0.38
CA VAL A 49 4.04 9.57 0.04
C VAL A 49 2.76 9.85 0.84
N SER A 50 2.88 10.24 2.12
CA SER A 50 1.73 10.56 2.96
C SER A 50 0.97 11.79 2.48
N ASN A 51 1.65 12.73 1.81
CA ASN A 51 1.03 13.93 1.26
C ASN A 51 0.48 13.72 -0.17
N CYS A 52 0.72 12.55 -0.79
CA CYS A 52 0.25 12.25 -2.14
C CYS A 52 -1.20 11.76 -2.14
N THR A 53 -2.11 12.53 -2.73
CA THR A 53 -3.55 12.21 -2.82
C THR A 53 -3.83 10.90 -3.54
N LEU A 54 -3.13 10.63 -4.65
CA LEU A 54 -3.28 9.40 -5.41
C LEU A 54 -2.85 8.17 -4.59
N CYS A 55 -1.73 8.26 -3.86
CA CYS A 55 -1.28 7.18 -2.98
C CYS A 55 -2.24 6.94 -1.81
N MET A 56 -2.85 8.01 -1.27
CA MET A 56 -3.87 7.88 -0.23
C MET A 56 -5.13 7.18 -0.74
N GLN A 57 -5.61 7.54 -1.93
CA GLN A 57 -6.81 6.94 -2.53
C GLN A 57 -6.60 5.47 -2.93
N ALA A 58 -5.39 5.12 -3.38
CA ALA A 58 -5.05 3.75 -3.76
C ALA A 58 -4.64 2.86 -2.58
N ARG A 59 -4.59 3.40 -1.35
CA ARG A 59 -4.14 2.64 -0.18
C ARG A 59 -5.14 1.51 0.11
N PRO A 60 -4.68 0.25 0.23
CA PRO A 60 -5.57 -0.83 0.62
C PRO A 60 -6.12 -0.55 2.01
N ASN A 61 -7.36 -0.98 2.24
CA ASN A 61 -7.94 -0.91 3.57
C ASN A 61 -7.02 -1.63 4.56
N PRO A 62 -6.84 -1.11 5.79
CA PRO A 62 -6.05 -1.80 6.79
C PRO A 62 -6.55 -3.23 6.95
N ALA A 63 -5.63 -4.16 7.17
CA ALA A 63 -6.01 -5.53 7.49
C ALA A 63 -6.99 -5.50 8.65
N LEU A 64 -8.14 -6.15 8.47
CA LEU A 64 -9.10 -6.28 9.55
C LEU A 64 -8.39 -6.96 10.74
N ALA A 65 -8.67 -6.47 11.95
CA ALA A 65 -8.10 -7.05 13.16
C ALA A 65 -8.36 -8.56 13.22
N ASN A 66 -7.46 -9.28 13.90
CA ASN A 66 -7.67 -10.68 14.20
C ASN A 66 -9.01 -10.82 14.94
N ALA A 67 -9.93 -11.55 14.33
CA ALA A 67 -11.23 -11.87 14.91
C ALA A 67 -11.08 -13.16 15.71
N GLY A 68 -11.64 -13.21 16.93
CA GLY A 68 -11.86 -14.46 17.64
C GLY A 68 -12.94 -15.31 16.99
N VAL A 69 -13.18 -16.49 17.56
CA VAL A 69 -14.23 -17.42 17.10
C VAL A 69 -15.58 -16.68 17.10
N PHE A 70 -16.25 -16.62 15.95
CA PHE A 70 -17.53 -15.92 15.76
C PHE A 70 -17.55 -14.40 15.97
N ASP A 71 -16.40 -13.74 16.17
CA ASP A 71 -16.35 -12.27 16.23
C ASP A 71 -16.68 -11.63 14.87
N ARG A 72 -16.42 -12.36 13.79
CA ARG A 72 -16.73 -11.94 12.42
C ARG A 72 -17.25 -13.12 11.61
N VAL A 73 -18.44 -12.98 11.05
CA VAL A 73 -19.05 -13.95 10.14
C VAL A 73 -19.27 -13.34 8.77
N ASN A 74 -18.99 -14.11 7.72
CA ASN A 74 -19.30 -13.79 6.35
C ASN A 74 -20.60 -14.51 5.99
N ILE A 75 -21.58 -13.77 5.51
CA ILE A 75 -22.89 -14.30 5.11
C ILE A 75 -23.08 -14.03 3.63
N ASP A 76 -23.46 -15.07 2.88
CA ASP A 76 -23.73 -14.97 1.45
C ASP A 76 -24.89 -15.89 1.04
N PHE A 77 -25.47 -15.61 -0.12
CA PHE A 77 -26.45 -16.46 -0.76
C PHE A 77 -25.87 -17.07 -2.04
N LEU A 78 -25.83 -18.40 -2.11
CA LEU A 78 -25.49 -19.12 -3.33
C LEU A 78 -26.78 -19.59 -4.01
N GLY A 79 -27.12 -18.98 -5.14
CA GLY A 79 -28.42 -19.17 -5.78
C GLY A 79 -28.46 -20.01 -7.04
N LEU A 80 -29.66 -20.58 -7.30
CA LEU A 80 -30.08 -21.31 -8.49
C LEU A 80 -29.27 -22.56 -8.86
N VAL A 81 -28.51 -23.12 -7.91
CA VAL A 81 -27.89 -24.43 -8.09
C VAL A 81 -28.99 -25.48 -8.01
N SER A 82 -29.35 -26.06 -9.16
CA SER A 82 -30.46 -27.01 -9.31
C SER A 82 -31.81 -26.46 -8.80
N GLY A 83 -32.07 -25.18 -9.06
CA GLY A 83 -33.32 -24.52 -8.64
C GLY A 83 -33.43 -24.27 -7.12
N LYS A 84 -32.33 -24.42 -6.38
CA LYS A 84 -32.28 -24.17 -4.94
C LYS A 84 -31.41 -22.95 -4.63
N MET A 85 -31.80 -22.24 -3.58
CA MET A 85 -31.01 -21.19 -2.95
C MET A 85 -30.36 -21.76 -1.70
N PHE A 86 -29.09 -21.46 -1.50
CA PHE A 86 -28.32 -21.83 -0.31
C PHE A 86 -27.94 -20.57 0.45
N PHE A 87 -28.09 -20.62 1.76
CA PHE A 87 -27.57 -19.63 2.68
C PHE A 87 -26.24 -20.13 3.22
N ILE A 88 -25.17 -19.37 3.01
CA ILE A 88 -23.82 -19.72 3.42
C ILE A 88 -23.39 -18.77 4.52
N LEU A 89 -23.02 -19.33 5.67
CA LEU A 89 -22.40 -18.60 6.76
C LEU A 89 -21.04 -19.22 7.03
N THR A 90 -19.99 -18.40 6.99
CA THR A 90 -18.62 -18.81 7.32
C THR A 90 -18.07 -17.94 8.44
N ASP A 91 -17.47 -18.58 9.44
CA ASP A 91 -16.74 -17.89 10.50
C ASP A 91 -15.37 -17.47 9.97
N ALA A 92 -14.99 -16.20 10.16
CA ALA A 92 -13.76 -15.67 9.60
C ALA A 92 -12.50 -16.15 10.34
N PHE A 93 -12.65 -16.71 11.55
CA PHE A 93 -11.56 -17.34 12.29
C PHE A 93 -11.25 -18.74 11.75
N SER A 94 -12.28 -19.50 11.39
CA SER A 94 -12.20 -20.86 10.85
C SER A 94 -11.93 -20.85 9.33
N LYS A 95 -10.64 -20.75 8.94
CA LYS A 95 -10.20 -20.78 7.53
C LYS A 95 -10.53 -22.09 6.81
#